data_AF-A0A937WT32-F1
#
_entry.id   AF-A0A937WT32-F1
#
_cell.length_a   1.000
_cell.length_b   1.000
_cell.length_c   1.000
_cell.angle_alpha   90.00
_cell.angle_beta   90.00
_cell.angle_gamma   90.00
#
_symmetry.space_group_name_H-M   'P 1'
#
loop_
_entity.id
_entity.type
_entity.pdbx_description
1 polymer ?
#
loop_
_entity_poly.entity_id
_entity_poly.type
_entity_poly.pdbx_seq_one_letter_code
_entity_poly.pdbx_strand_id
1 'polypeptide(L)'
;MPEADTPHPDQNFIDAVKVAAGVDPMPTVRQLARNVGLSPEEIVHYVLVQWASSGAEALMATPPLALRQLKAAADAGDTKKVQGIVSWLLAGE
;
A
#
# COMPACT_ATOMS: atom_id res chain seq x y z
N MET A 1 -0.29 -21.04 -35.61
CA MET A 1 -1.34 -20.53 -34.69
C MET A 1 -0.63 -19.71 -33.63
N PRO A 2 -1.09 -18.49 -33.34
CA PRO A 2 -0.35 -17.56 -32.48
C PRO A 2 -0.31 -18.10 -31.05
N GLU A 3 0.84 -17.89 -30.42
CA GLU A 3 1.15 -18.21 -29.03
C GLU A 3 0.07 -17.60 -28.13
N ALA A 4 -0.57 -18.44 -27.31
CA ALA A 4 -1.72 -18.06 -26.50
C ALA A 4 -1.37 -16.92 -25.53
N ASP A 5 -2.33 -16.00 -25.35
CA ASP A 5 -2.44 -14.96 -24.32
C ASP A 5 -1.87 -15.44 -22.97
N THR A 6 -0.58 -15.24 -22.75
CA THR A 6 0.00 -15.46 -21.43
C THR A 6 -0.19 -14.16 -20.65
N PRO A 7 -0.99 -14.16 -19.56
CA PRO A 7 -1.19 -12.97 -18.76
C PRO A 7 0.14 -12.44 -18.25
N HIS A 8 0.30 -11.11 -18.23
CA HIS A 8 1.48 -10.47 -17.65
C HIS A 8 1.68 -10.98 -16.20
N PRO A 9 2.92 -11.24 -15.74
CA PRO A 9 3.16 -11.74 -14.38
C PRO A 9 2.52 -10.85 -13.29
N ASP A 10 2.45 -9.54 -13.56
CA ASP A 10 1.82 -8.54 -12.68
C ASP A 10 0.38 -8.15 -13.07
N GLN A 11 -0.34 -9.00 -13.82
CA GLN A 11 -1.68 -8.67 -14.34
C GLN A 11 -2.65 -8.23 -13.23
N ASN A 12 -2.59 -8.87 -12.06
CA ASN A 12 -3.41 -8.49 -10.89
C ASN A 12 -3.13 -7.05 -10.42
N PHE A 13 -1.87 -6.62 -10.44
CA PHE A 13 -1.48 -5.27 -10.05
C PHE A 13 -1.93 -4.26 -11.12
N ILE A 14 -1.73 -4.58 -12.40
CA ILE A 14 -2.18 -3.77 -13.52
C ILE A 14 -3.70 -3.51 -13.44
N ASP A 15 -4.48 -4.54 -13.15
CA ASP A 15 -5.93 -4.40 -13.05
C ASP A 15 -6.34 -3.62 -11.79
N ALA A 16 -5.64 -3.77 -10.67
CA ALA A 16 -5.84 -2.94 -9.48
C ALA A 16 -5.55 -1.45 -9.75
N VAL A 17 -4.49 -1.13 -10.51
CA VAL A 17 -4.18 0.25 -10.92
C VAL A 17 -5.30 0.84 -11.79
N LYS A 18 -5.83 0.06 -12.75
CA LYS A 18 -6.96 0.51 -13.59
C LYS A 18 -8.22 0.79 -12.78
N VAL A 19 -8.51 -0.04 -11.79
CA VAL A 19 -9.64 0.18 -10.87
C VAL A 19 -9.43 1.45 -10.06
N ALA A 20 -8.22 1.67 -9.54
CA ALA A 20 -7.89 2.86 -8.77
C ALA A 20 -7.95 4.17 -9.58
N ALA A 21 -7.69 4.12 -10.89
CA ALA A 21 -7.71 5.29 -11.78
C ALA A 21 -9.07 6.02 -11.83
N GLY A 22 -10.17 5.34 -11.48
CA GLY A 22 -11.49 5.95 -11.38
C GLY A 22 -11.71 6.79 -10.11
N VAL A 23 -10.78 6.77 -9.15
CA VAL A 23 -10.90 7.48 -7.87
C VAL A 23 -10.07 8.76 -7.92
N ASP A 24 -10.71 9.91 -7.71
CA ASP A 24 -9.98 11.18 -7.49
C ASP A 24 -9.54 11.28 -6.01
N PRO A 25 -8.23 11.21 -5.69
CA PRO A 25 -7.75 11.33 -4.32
C PRO A 25 -7.72 12.79 -3.83
N MET A 26 -7.81 13.76 -4.73
CA MET A 26 -7.55 15.16 -4.42
C MET A 26 -8.51 15.82 -3.42
N PRO A 27 -9.80 15.42 -3.27
CA PRO A 27 -10.66 15.95 -2.22
C PRO A 27 -10.07 15.73 -0.83
N THR A 28 -9.58 14.51 -0.55
CA THR A 28 -8.95 14.15 0.72
C THR A 28 -7.63 14.89 0.90
N VAL A 29 -6.78 14.91 -0.13
CA VAL A 29 -5.49 15.61 -0.11
C VAL A 29 -5.69 17.10 0.20
N ARG A 30 -6.62 17.77 -0.50
CA ARG A 30 -6.91 19.19 -0.30
C ARG A 30 -7.45 19.47 1.10
N GLN A 31 -8.28 18.58 1.66
CA GLN A 31 -8.76 18.74 3.03
C GLN A 31 -7.62 18.62 4.04
N LEU A 32 -6.76 17.62 3.89
CA LEU A 32 -5.61 17.43 4.77
C LEU A 32 -4.66 18.62 4.69
N ALA A 33 -4.30 19.04 3.46
CA ALA A 33 -3.44 20.18 3.19
C ALA A 33 -3.93 21.45 3.93
N ARG A 34 -5.23 21.76 3.83
CA ARG A 34 -5.85 22.88 4.56
C ARG A 34 -5.73 22.75 6.08
N ASN A 35 -5.95 21.55 6.62
CA ASN A 35 -5.93 21.31 8.07
C ASN A 35 -4.54 21.52 8.68
N VAL A 36 -3.48 21.22 7.92
CA VAL A 36 -2.09 21.27 8.42
C VAL A 36 -1.30 22.48 7.91
N GLY A 37 -1.92 23.34 7.09
CA GLY A 37 -1.28 24.54 6.56
C GLY A 37 -0.22 24.27 5.48
N LEU A 38 -0.37 23.17 4.74
CA LEU A 38 0.53 22.79 3.63
C LEU A 38 -0.19 22.90 2.28
N SER A 39 0.59 22.84 1.20
CA SER A 39 0.05 22.71 -0.16
C SER A 39 -0.38 21.26 -0.47
N PRO A 40 -1.39 21.06 -1.33
CA PRO A 40 -1.74 19.73 -1.83
C PRO A 40 -0.54 18.98 -2.43
N GLU A 41 0.36 19.70 -3.10
CA GLU A 41 1.56 19.16 -3.74
C GLU A 41 2.54 18.59 -2.71
N GLU A 42 2.75 19.27 -1.59
CA GLU A 42 3.59 18.76 -0.48
C GLU A 42 3.02 17.47 0.12
N ILE A 43 1.70 17.40 0.30
CA ILE A 43 1.03 16.19 0.79
C ILE A 43 1.18 15.04 -0.21
N VAL A 44 0.95 15.29 -1.50
CA VAL A 44 1.12 14.27 -2.55
C VAL A 44 2.56 13.78 -2.60
N HIS A 45 3.53 14.70 -2.58
CA HIS A 45 4.94 14.34 -2.60
C HIS A 45 5.32 13.50 -1.38
N TYR A 46 4.89 13.90 -0.18
CA TYR A 46 5.12 13.13 1.05
C TYR A 46 4.52 11.72 0.96
N VAL A 47 3.27 11.60 0.52
CA VAL A 47 2.62 10.29 0.32
C VAL A 47 3.42 9.45 -0.67
N LEU A 48 3.77 9.99 -1.84
CA LEU A 48 4.56 9.27 -2.84
C LEU A 48 5.93 8.85 -2.32
N VAL A 49 6.63 9.71 -1.57
CA VAL A 49 7.90 9.37 -0.93
C VAL A 49 7.70 8.25 0.08
N GLN A 50 6.67 8.30 0.94
CA GLN A 50 6.42 7.23 1.91
C GLN A 50 6.21 5.87 1.23
N TRP A 51 5.45 5.83 0.13
CA TRP A 51 5.14 4.59 -0.59
C TRP A 51 6.26 4.12 -1.52
N ALA A 52 7.00 5.03 -2.15
CA ALA A 52 8.09 4.70 -3.06
C ALA A 52 9.39 4.38 -2.30
N SER A 53 9.61 4.99 -1.13
CA SER A 53 10.77 4.69 -0.26
C SER A 53 10.75 3.26 0.28
N SER A 54 9.59 2.62 0.31
CA SER A 54 9.45 1.19 0.65
C SER A 54 9.85 0.25 -0.51
N GLY A 55 10.25 0.77 -1.67
CA GLY A 55 10.68 -0.01 -2.84
C GLY A 55 9.54 -0.41 -3.79
N ALA A 56 9.88 -0.78 -5.03
CA ALA A 56 8.91 -1.15 -6.07
C ALA A 56 8.01 -2.35 -5.66
N GLU A 57 8.53 -3.25 -4.81
CA GLU A 57 7.76 -4.37 -4.26
C GLU A 57 6.60 -3.91 -3.35
N ALA A 58 6.77 -2.79 -2.62
CA ALA A 58 5.73 -2.27 -1.74
C ALA A 58 4.54 -1.67 -2.52
N LEU A 59 4.80 -1.08 -3.69
CA LEU A 59 3.76 -0.59 -4.59
C LEU A 59 2.95 -1.72 -5.23
N MET A 60 3.59 -2.86 -5.52
CA MET A 60 2.95 -4.03 -6.12
C MET A 60 2.28 -4.98 -5.10
N ALA A 61 2.47 -4.72 -3.80
CA ALA A 61 1.95 -5.59 -2.75
C ALA A 61 0.43 -5.42 -2.52
N THR A 62 -0.36 -6.41 -2.95
CA THR A 62 -1.65 -6.78 -2.31
C THR A 62 -1.41 -6.86 -0.80
N PRO A 63 -2.32 -6.39 0.11
CA PRO A 63 -2.06 -6.09 1.52
C PRO A 63 -0.88 -6.89 2.06
N PRO A 64 0.23 -6.22 2.44
CA PRO A 64 1.50 -6.85 2.78
C PRO A 64 1.22 -8.14 3.53
N LEU A 65 1.82 -9.25 3.12
CA LEU A 65 1.58 -10.56 3.74
C LEU A 65 1.63 -10.45 5.28
N ALA A 66 2.52 -9.60 5.79
CA ALA A 66 2.60 -9.20 7.20
C ALA A 66 1.32 -8.60 7.78
N LEU A 67 0.60 -7.70 7.08
CA LEU A 67 -0.70 -7.16 7.51
C LEU A 67 -1.81 -8.22 7.50
N ARG A 68 -1.81 -9.13 6.52
CA ARG A 68 -2.74 -10.28 6.51
C ARG A 68 -2.47 -11.22 7.69
N GLN A 69 -1.19 -11.48 7.97
CA GLN A 69 -0.76 -12.30 9.10
C GLN A 69 -1.03 -11.62 10.44
N LEU A 70 -0.86 -10.29 10.52
CA LEU A 70 -1.15 -9.49 11.70
C LEU A 70 -2.65 -9.53 12.03
N LYS A 71 -3.51 -9.34 11.02
CA LYS A 71 -4.96 -9.46 11.18
C LYS A 71 -5.35 -10.88 11.62
N ALA A 72 -4.81 -11.91 10.98
CA ALA A 72 -5.11 -13.29 11.36
C ALA A 72 -4.67 -13.61 12.80
N ALA A 73 -3.52 -13.09 13.24
CA ALA A 73 -3.05 -13.26 14.61
C ALA A 73 -3.93 -12.49 15.62
N ALA A 74 -4.38 -11.28 15.28
CA ALA A 74 -5.28 -10.49 16.11
C ALA A 74 -6.66 -11.16 16.24
N ASP A 75 -7.24 -11.64 15.14
CA ASP A 75 -8.52 -12.35 15.15
C ASP A 75 -8.45 -13.65 15.98
N ALA A 76 -7.27 -14.29 16.02
CA ALA A 76 -7.02 -15.49 16.81
C ALA A 76 -6.64 -15.21 18.29
N GLY A 77 -6.49 -13.94 18.69
CA GLY A 77 -6.04 -13.57 20.03
C GLY A 77 -4.57 -13.93 20.34
N ASP A 78 -3.74 -14.17 19.32
CA ASP A 78 -2.32 -14.51 19.48
C ASP A 78 -1.46 -13.24 19.66
N THR A 79 -1.50 -12.69 20.86
CA THR A 79 -0.80 -11.44 21.21
C THR A 79 0.71 -11.52 21.01
N LYS A 80 1.33 -12.70 21.19
CA LYS A 80 2.77 -12.89 20.98
C LYS A 80 3.14 -12.74 19.50
N LYS A 81 2.35 -13.36 18.62
CA LYS A 81 2.58 -13.27 17.17
C LYS A 81 2.31 -11.86 16.64
N VAL A 82 1.29 -11.18 17.17
CA VAL A 82 1.04 -9.76 16.88
C VAL A 82 2.27 -8.92 17.23
N GLN A 83 2.78 -9.04 18.46
CA GLN A 83 3.98 -8.30 18.89
C GLN A 83 5.21 -8.63 18.04
N GLY A 84 5.43 -9.90 17.69
CA GLY A 84 6.54 -10.30 16.84
C GLY A 84 6.48 -9.69 15.44
N ILE A 85 5.30 -9.66 14.83
CA ILE A 85 5.11 -9.05 13.51
C ILE A 85 5.31 -7.53 13.57
N VAL A 86 4.78 -6.87 14.60
CA VAL A 86 4.97 -5.42 14.79
C VAL A 86 6.44 -5.07 15.01
N SER A 87 7.15 -5.81 15.86
CA SER A 87 8.58 -5.59 16.10
C SER A 87 9.42 -5.81 14.84
N TRP A 88 9.10 -6.83 14.03
CA TRP A 88 9.77 -7.06 12.75
C TRP A 88 9.52 -5.93 11.75
N LEU A 89 8.27 -5.44 11.66
CA LEU A 89 7.92 -4.31 10.79
C LEU A 89 8.67 -3.02 11.16
N LEU A 90 8.81 -2.74 12.46
CA LEU A 90 9.45 -1.52 12.96
C LEU A 90 10.97 -1.59 13.05
N ALA A 91 11.56 -2.80 12.95
CA ALA A 91 13.01 -2.99 12.98
C ALA A 91 13.68 -2.77 11.61
N GLY A 92 12.89 -2.58 10.55
CA GLY A 92 13.36 -2.34 9.18
C GLY A 92 13.44 -0.86 8.76
N GLU A 93 13.24 0.07 9.69
CA GLU A 93 13.48 1.52 9.51
C GLU A 93 14.90 1.92 9.91
#